data_AF-A0A9P7FCJ6-F1
#
_entry.id   AF-A0A9P7FCJ6-F1
#
_cell.length_a   1.000
_cell.length_b   1.000
_cell.length_c   1.000
_cell.angle_alpha   90.00
_cell.angle_beta   90.00
_cell.angle_gamma   90.00
#
_symmetry.space_group_name_H-M   'P 1'
#
loop_
_entity.id
_entity.type
_entity.pdbx_description
1 polymer ?
#
loop_
_entity_poly.entity_id
_entity_poly.type
_entity_poly.pdbx_seq_one_letter_code
_entity_poly.pdbx_strand_id
1 'polypeptide(L)'
;IVQAFFLPPPAMSSVPYNTIYPDPGPIPISITESQLSRSIAKLSPYKAPRPDRICNIIFICCAALLESYLLHLLRATFTLKTFLKENKLILLSFKVEDPM
;
A
#
# COMPACT_ATOMS: atom_id res chain seq x y z
N ILE A 1 18.01 15.13 -18.13
CA ILE A 1 17.71 13.67 -18.10
C ILE A 1 16.29 13.36 -17.57
N VAL A 2 15.74 14.11 -16.60
CA VAL A 2 14.40 13.84 -16.02
C VAL A 2 13.23 13.95 -17.03
N GLN A 3 13.31 14.86 -18.02
CA GLN A 3 12.28 15.03 -19.06
C GLN A 3 12.12 13.84 -20.02
N ALA A 4 13.07 12.88 -20.05
CA ALA A 4 12.96 11.70 -20.91
C ALA A 4 12.07 10.60 -20.31
N PHE A 5 11.86 10.60 -18.99
CA PHE A 5 11.15 9.53 -18.28
C PHE A 5 9.66 9.80 -18.08
N PHE A 6 9.26 11.07 -18.17
CA PHE A 6 7.86 11.48 -18.02
C PHE A 6 7.42 12.10 -19.32
N LEU A 7 6.56 11.38 -20.04
CA LEU A 7 5.88 11.95 -21.20
C LEU A 7 5.18 13.23 -20.77
N PRO A 8 5.14 14.26 -21.64
CA PRO A 8 4.34 15.44 -21.37
C PRO A 8 2.89 15.02 -21.12
N PRO A 9 2.18 15.71 -20.22
CA PRO A 9 0.79 15.39 -19.94
C PRO A 9 -0.01 15.42 -21.25
N PRO A 10 -0.95 14.48 -21.44
CA PRO A 10 -1.74 14.42 -22.66
C PRO A 10 -2.54 15.71 -22.83
N ALA A 11 -2.66 16.19 -24.07
CA ALA A 11 -3.35 17.43 -24.39
C ALA A 11 -4.85 17.41 -24.02
N MET A 12 -5.43 16.21 -23.91
CA MET A 12 -6.81 16.01 -23.47
C MET A 12 -6.86 14.99 -22.34
N SER A 13 -7.62 15.31 -21.29
CA SER A 13 -7.94 14.37 -20.21
C SER A 13 -8.77 13.21 -20.77
N SER A 14 -8.38 11.97 -20.48
CA SER A 14 -9.20 10.79 -20.76
C SER A 14 -10.36 10.63 -19.77
N VAL A 15 -10.38 11.41 -18.70
CA VAL A 15 -11.45 11.41 -17.69
C VAL A 15 -12.51 12.44 -18.09
N PRO A 16 -13.78 12.04 -18.25
CA PRO A 16 -14.89 12.96 -18.51
C PRO A 16 -15.00 14.06 -17.45
N TYR A 17 -15.46 15.24 -17.87
CA TYR A 17 -15.49 16.45 -17.02
C TYR A 17 -16.37 16.30 -15.76
N ASN A 18 -17.33 15.38 -15.77
CA ASN A 18 -18.28 15.15 -14.68
C ASN A 18 -18.18 13.74 -14.07
N THR A 19 -16.99 13.12 -14.12
CA THR A 19 -16.79 11.82 -13.49
C THR A 19 -16.81 11.97 -11.96
N ILE A 20 -17.89 11.46 -11.35
CA ILE A 20 -17.95 11.28 -9.90
C ILE A 20 -17.18 10.00 -9.57
N TYR A 21 -16.15 10.12 -8.75
CA TYR A 21 -15.44 8.95 -8.25
C TYR A 21 -16.40 8.16 -7.34
N PRO A 22 -16.52 6.83 -7.50
CA PRO A 22 -17.40 6.03 -6.66
C PRO A 22 -17.01 6.17 -5.19
N ASP A 23 -17.98 6.02 -4.29
CA ASP A 23 -17.70 5.99 -2.88
C ASP A 23 -16.62 4.93 -2.56
N PRO A 24 -15.68 5.24 -1.66
CA PRO A 24 -14.67 4.27 -1.28
C PRO A 24 -15.35 3.01 -0.76
N GLY A 25 -14.90 1.86 -1.27
CA GLY A 25 -15.40 0.56 -0.83
C GLY A 25 -15.22 0.35 0.68
N PRO A 26 -15.94 -0.63 1.26
CA PRO A 26 -15.88 -0.91 2.68
C PRO A 26 -14.46 -1.22 3.11
N ILE A 27 -14.09 -0.69 4.27
CA ILE A 27 -12.79 -0.97 4.90
C ILE A 27 -12.83 -2.42 5.39
N PRO A 28 -11.83 -3.27 5.04
CA PRO A 28 -11.81 -4.66 5.49
C PRO A 28 -11.78 -4.74 7.03
N ILE A 29 -12.69 -5.54 7.58
CA ILE A 29 -12.99 -5.60 9.02
C ILE A 29 -11.85 -6.22 9.82
N SER A 30 -11.03 -7.09 9.21
CA SER A 30 -9.84 -7.64 9.86
C SER A 30 -8.76 -8.03 8.87
N ILE A 31 -7.54 -7.55 9.09
CA ILE A 31 -6.35 -8.09 8.43
C ILE A 31 -5.98 -9.41 9.11
N THR A 32 -5.71 -10.44 8.29
CA THR A 32 -5.23 -11.74 8.75
C THR A 32 -3.71 -11.84 8.68
N GLU A 33 -3.15 -12.74 9.48
CA GLU A 33 -1.72 -13.08 9.40
C GLU A 33 -1.33 -13.57 7.99
N SER A 34 -2.16 -14.41 7.38
CA SER A 34 -1.92 -14.92 6.03
C SER A 34 -1.85 -13.82 4.98
N GLN A 35 -2.68 -12.79 5.08
CA GLN A 35 -2.65 -11.63 4.19
C GLN A 35 -1.38 -10.80 4.39
N LEU A 36 -0.96 -10.61 5.64
CA LEU A 36 0.27 -9.89 5.97
C LEU A 36 1.50 -10.65 5.47
N SER A 37 1.57 -11.95 5.74
CA SER A 37 2.66 -12.83 5.30
C SER A 37 2.82 -12.81 3.78
N ARG A 38 1.71 -12.98 3.06
CA ARG A 38 1.67 -12.89 1.59
C ARG A 38 2.13 -11.53 1.09
N SER A 39 1.77 -10.46 1.80
CA SER A 39 2.15 -9.09 1.42
C SER A 39 3.65 -8.84 1.61
N ILE A 40 4.22 -9.33 2.72
CA ILE A 40 5.67 -9.27 2.97
C ILE A 40 6.43 -10.07 1.92
N ALA A 41 5.95 -11.27 1.57
CA ALA A 41 6.57 -12.13 0.56
C ALA A 41 6.57 -11.50 -0.85
N LYS A 42 5.60 -10.63 -1.16
CA LYS A 42 5.52 -9.90 -2.45
C LYS A 42 6.43 -8.67 -2.50
N LEU A 43 7.11 -8.29 -1.41
CA LEU A 43 8.01 -7.13 -1.40
C LEU A 43 9.24 -7.40 -2.26
N SER A 44 9.57 -6.45 -3.15
CA SER A 44 10.87 -6.48 -3.84
C SER A 44 11.98 -6.16 -2.82
N PRO A 45 12.98 -7.04 -2.63
CA PRO A 45 13.96 -6.93 -1.55
C PRO A 45 14.83 -5.67 -1.64
N TYR A 46 15.18 -5.25 -2.86
CA TYR A 46 16.07 -4.13 -3.12
C TYR A 46 15.35 -2.88 -3.61
N LYS A 47 14.04 -2.78 -3.35
CA LYS A 47 13.30 -1.56 -3.63
C LYS A 47 13.89 -0.44 -2.78
N ALA A 48 14.41 0.60 -3.44
CA ALA A 48 15.03 1.72 -2.76
C ALA A 48 14.05 2.34 -1.75
N PRO A 49 14.35 2.31 -0.45
CA PRO A 49 13.56 3.04 0.52
C PRO A 49 13.76 4.54 0.29
N ARG A 50 12.76 5.33 0.71
CA ARG A 50 12.97 6.76 0.90
C ARG A 50 14.03 6.94 2.00
N PRO A 51 14.84 8.02 2.01
CA PRO A 51 15.92 8.20 2.99
C PRO A 51 15.54 7.93 4.46
N ASP A 52 14.29 8.22 4.85
CA ASP A 52 13.80 8.05 6.21
C ASP A 52 12.99 6.75 6.45
N ARG A 53 13.05 5.77 5.53
CA ARG A 53 12.22 4.55 5.60
C ARG A 53 13.05 3.28 5.77
N ILE A 54 12.45 2.30 6.45
CA ILE A 54 13.01 0.96 6.62
C ILE A 54 13.04 0.23 5.27
N CYS A 55 14.15 -0.44 4.97
CA CYS A 55 14.32 -1.24 3.75
C CYS A 55 13.37 -2.46 3.73
N ASN A 56 12.86 -2.81 2.55
CA ASN A 56 12.03 -4.01 2.36
C ASN A 56 12.71 -5.30 2.85
N ILE A 57 14.03 -5.42 2.66
CA ILE A 57 14.80 -6.60 3.10
C ILE A 57 14.66 -6.89 4.59
N ILE A 58 14.49 -5.86 5.44
CA ILE A 58 14.32 -6.03 6.88
C ILE A 58 12.97 -6.70 7.17
N PHE A 59 11.92 -6.29 6.47
CA PHE A 59 10.60 -6.93 6.62
C PHE A 59 10.61 -8.38 6.16
N ILE A 60 11.35 -8.69 5.10
CA ILE A 60 11.46 -10.06 4.57
C ILE A 60 12.27 -10.95 5.53
N CYS A 61 13.46 -10.51 5.96
CA CYS A 61 14.33 -11.29 6.83
C CYS A 61 13.77 -11.44 8.26
N CYS A 62 13.06 -10.43 8.75
CA CYS A 62 12.52 -10.42 10.11
C CYS A 62 11.01 -10.69 10.15
N ALA A 63 10.42 -11.23 9.08
CA ALA A 63 8.98 -11.44 8.95
C ALA A 63 8.37 -12.18 10.16
N ALA A 64 8.99 -13.29 10.57
CA ALA A 64 8.52 -14.11 11.68
C ALA A 64 8.51 -13.38 13.04
N LEU A 65 9.37 -12.37 13.22
CA LEU A 65 9.42 -11.57 14.44
C LEU A 65 8.47 -10.37 14.37
N LEU A 66 8.35 -9.75 13.18
CA LEU A 66 7.59 -8.51 13.00
C LEU A 66 6.11 -8.74 12.72
N GLU A 67 5.71 -9.93 12.26
CA GLU A 67 4.33 -10.22 11.83
C GLU A 67 3.30 -9.87 12.91
N SER A 68 3.53 -10.31 14.16
CA SER A 68 2.59 -10.08 15.26
C SER A 68 2.43 -8.59 15.58
N TYR A 69 3.54 -7.84 15.64
CA TYR A 69 3.53 -6.40 15.90
C TYR A 69 2.90 -5.61 14.75
N LEU A 70 3.26 -5.93 13.50
CA LEU A 70 2.70 -5.29 12.31
C LEU A 70 1.21 -5.56 12.20
N LEU A 71 0.76 -6.78 12.48
CA LEU A 71 -0.66 -7.13 12.48
C LEU A 71 -1.43 -6.31 13.51
N HIS A 72 -0.91 -6.17 14.72
CA HIS A 72 -1.54 -5.40 15.78
C HIS A 72 -1.65 -3.92 15.41
N LEU A 73 -0.57 -3.33 14.90
CA LEU A 73 -0.55 -1.94 14.43
C LEU A 73 -1.52 -1.72 13.28
N LEU A 74 -1.50 -2.60 12.27
CA LEU A 74 -2.39 -2.52 11.12
C LEU A 74 -3.85 -2.56 11.58
N ARG A 75 -4.24 -3.55 12.39
CA ARG A 75 -5.60 -3.63 12.95
C ARG A 75 -5.99 -2.35 13.69
N ALA A 76 -5.13 -1.84 14.57
CA ALA A 76 -5.37 -0.60 15.28
C ALA A 76 -5.57 0.60 14.35
N THR A 77 -4.76 0.75 13.30
CA THR A 77 -4.91 1.85 12.32
C THR A 77 -6.22 1.79 11.56
N PHE A 78 -6.66 0.58 11.17
CA PHE A 78 -7.94 0.37 10.49
C PHE A 78 -9.14 0.61 11.42
N THR A 79 -9.05 0.17 12.68
CA THR A 79 -10.09 0.43 13.71
C THR A 79 -10.23 1.92 14.00
N LEU A 80 -9.11 2.63 14.17
CA LEU A 80 -9.11 4.07 14.48
C LEU A 80 -9.39 4.95 13.26
N LYS A 81 -9.44 4.37 12.05
CA LYS A 81 -9.52 5.10 10.76
C LYS A 81 -8.44 6.17 10.62
N THR A 82 -7.31 5.98 11.29
CA THR A 82 -6.17 6.90 11.28
C THR A 82 -5.28 6.58 10.08
N PHE A 83 -5.77 6.93 8.89
CA PHE A 83 -4.97 6.84 7.68
C PHE A 83 -3.88 7.92 7.74
N LEU A 84 -2.67 7.53 8.12
CA LEU A 84 -1.48 8.38 8.04
C LEU A 84 -1.41 8.96 6.63
N LYS A 85 -1.59 10.28 6.53
CA LYS A 85 -1.67 11.08 5.29
C LYS A 85 -0.49 10.83 4.33
N GLU A 86 0.59 10.21 4.82
CA GLU A 86 1.87 10.00 4.14
C GLU A 86 2.22 8.52 3.84
N ASN A 87 1.35 7.56 4.20
CA ASN A 87 1.55 6.12 3.95
C ASN A 87 0.69 5.58 2.80
N LYS A 88 0.59 6.36 1.72
CA LYS A 88 -0.06 5.96 0.47
C LYS A 88 0.52 4.66 -0.14
N LEU A 89 1.70 4.22 0.27
CA LEU A 89 2.40 3.07 -0.29
C LEU A 89 2.05 1.71 0.34
N ILE A 90 1.56 1.64 1.58
CA ILE A 90 1.25 0.34 2.22
C ILE A 90 -0.20 -0.04 1.94
N LEU A 91 -1.11 0.94 1.89
CA LEU A 91 -2.54 0.68 1.66
C LEU A 91 -2.89 0.34 0.20
N LEU A 92 -2.06 0.72 -0.77
CA LEU A 92 -2.28 0.37 -2.18
C LEU A 92 -1.86 -1.06 -2.52
N SER A 93 -0.96 -1.68 -1.74
CA SER A 93 -0.58 -3.08 -1.94
C SER A 93 -1.55 -4.07 -1.25
N PHE A 94 -2.35 -3.60 -0.29
CA PHE A 94 -3.42 -4.35 0.34
C PHE A 94 -4.76 -4.22 -0.39
N LYS A 95 -4.76 -3.83 -1.68
CA LYS A 95 -5.94 -3.97 -2.53
C LYS A 95 -6.28 -5.47 -2.59
N VAL A 96 -7.21 -5.87 -1.72
CA VAL A 96 -7.88 -7.15 -1.71
C VAL A 96 -8.33 -7.42 -3.15
N GLU A 97 -7.78 -8.49 -3.73
CA GLU A 97 -8.34 -9.06 -4.95
C GLU A 97 -9.78 -9.49 -4.62
N ASP A 98 -10.73 -8.95 -5.38
CA ASP A 98 -12.15 -9.34 -5.32
C ASP A 98 -12.29 -10.86 -5.42
N PRO A 99 -13.03 -11.53 -4.51
CA PRO A 99 -13.47 -12.89 -4.76
C PRO A 99 -14.59 -12.85 -5.82
N MET A 100 -14.36 -13.56 -6.93
CA MET A 100 -15.37 -13.98 -7.90
C MET A 100 -16.57 -14.67 -7.23
#